data_AF-A0AA40SXH2-F1
#
_entry.id   AF-A0AA40SXH2-F1
#
_cell.length_a   1.000
_cell.length_b   1.000
_cell.length_c   1.000
_cell.angle_alpha   90.00
_cell.angle_beta   90.00
_cell.angle_gamma   90.00
#
_symmetry.space_group_name_H-M   'P 1'
#
loop_
_entity.id
_entity.type
_entity.pdbx_description
1 polymer ?
#
loop_
_entity_poly.entity_id
_entity_poly.type
_entity_poly.pdbx_seq_one_letter_code
_entity_poly.pdbx_strand_id
1 'polypeptide(L)'
;MSNDVKSVITEFYKVVNMTHQELDSWLNTDDSKTVGQKDGDDESIGHKSGRYIIQLLQKDDYTENDLSHMKKVISYVHRHTAQQPSGDIEHTRWRYSLKNWGHDPLK
;
A
#
# COMPACT_ATOMS: atom_id res chain seq x y z
N MET A 1 -14.55 -18.12 -8.99
CA MET A 1 -13.77 -16.89 -9.27
C MET A 1 -13.26 -16.94 -10.71
N SER A 2 -13.41 -15.86 -11.47
CA SER A 2 -12.82 -15.75 -12.81
C SER A 2 -11.28 -15.70 -12.75
N ASN A 3 -10.61 -15.97 -13.87
CA ASN A 3 -9.14 -15.88 -13.94
C ASN A 3 -8.62 -14.48 -13.60
N ASP A 4 -9.38 -13.43 -13.96
CA ASP A 4 -9.03 -12.04 -13.66
C ASP A 4 -9.01 -11.76 -12.15
N VAL A 5 -9.95 -12.32 -11.39
CA VAL A 5 -9.98 -12.17 -9.92
C VAL A 5 -8.77 -12.83 -9.27
N LYS A 6 -8.43 -14.06 -9.71
CA LYS A 6 -7.24 -14.76 -9.20
C LYS A 6 -5.95 -14.00 -9.52
N SER A 7 -5.86 -13.42 -10.72
CA SER A 7 -4.72 -12.59 -11.15
C SER A 7 -4.55 -11.36 -10.25
N VAL A 8 -5.65 -10.66 -9.94
CA VAL A 8 -5.63 -9.49 -9.04
C VAL A 8 -5.14 -9.86 -7.64
N ILE A 9 -5.68 -10.93 -7.04
CA ILE A 9 -5.28 -11.37 -5.70
C ILE A 9 -3.79 -11.76 -5.68
N THR A 10 -3.37 -12.54 -6.68
CA THR A 10 -1.96 -12.99 -6.79
C THR A 10 -1.01 -11.80 -6.92
N GLU A 11 -1.33 -10.82 -7.77
CA GLU A 11 -0.49 -9.64 -7.95
C GLU A 11 -0.52 -8.72 -6.72
N PHE A 12 -1.66 -8.61 -6.03
CA PHE A 12 -1.76 -7.85 -4.78
C PHE A 12 -0.80 -8.39 -3.72
N TYR A 13 -0.80 -9.71 -3.48
CA TYR A 13 0.12 -10.34 -2.53
C TYR A 13 1.58 -10.33 -2.98
N LYS A 14 1.85 -10.07 -4.26
CA LYS A 14 3.21 -9.86 -4.76
C LYS A 14 3.71 -8.45 -4.52
N VAL A 15 2.87 -7.43 -4.70
CA VAL A 15 3.27 -6.02 -4.52
C VAL A 15 3.23 -5.60 -3.05
N VAL A 16 2.32 -6.13 -2.23
CA VAL A 16 2.27 -5.88 -0.79
C VAL A 16 3.25 -6.83 -0.10
N ASN A 17 4.46 -6.36 0.17
CA ASN A 17 5.55 -7.16 0.75
C ASN A 17 5.73 -6.93 2.27
N MET A 18 4.89 -6.09 2.88
CA MET A 18 4.79 -5.92 4.33
C MET A 18 3.69 -6.81 4.90
N THR A 19 3.99 -7.45 6.02
CA THR A 19 2.96 -8.17 6.81
C THR A 19 1.96 -7.18 7.40
N HIS A 20 0.79 -7.68 7.83
CA HIS A 20 -0.20 -6.83 8.47
C HIS A 20 0.33 -6.20 9.77
N GLN A 21 1.18 -6.89 10.55
CA GLN A 21 1.80 -6.33 11.76
C GLN A 21 2.81 -5.22 11.45
N GLU A 22 3.63 -5.41 10.41
CA GLU A 22 4.62 -4.41 10.00
C GLU A 22 3.97 -3.15 9.46
N LEU A 23 2.91 -3.32 8.66
CA LEU A 23 2.15 -2.20 8.13
C LEU A 23 1.41 -1.47 9.25
N ASP A 24 0.79 -2.18 10.19
CA ASP A 24 0.14 -1.56 11.35
C ASP A 24 1.13 -0.75 12.19
N SER A 25 2.30 -1.34 12.50
CA SER A 25 3.37 -0.65 13.24
C SER A 25 3.84 0.59 12.50
N TRP A 26 4.01 0.51 11.18
CA TRP A 26 4.40 1.65 10.35
C TRP A 26 3.33 2.75 10.35
N LEU A 27 2.06 2.41 10.18
CA LEU A 27 0.98 3.40 10.10
C LEU A 27 0.83 4.21 11.38
N ASN A 28 1.17 3.62 12.53
CA ASN A 28 1.12 4.32 13.81
C ASN A 28 2.22 5.39 14.00
N THR A 29 3.23 5.44 13.12
CA THR A 29 4.32 6.44 13.18
C THR A 29 3.88 7.82 12.68
N ASP A 30 4.59 8.87 13.12
CA ASP A 30 4.36 10.23 12.62
C ASP A 30 4.81 10.40 11.17
N ASP A 31 5.90 9.73 10.78
CA ASP A 31 6.38 9.71 9.39
C ASP A 31 5.28 9.22 8.43
N SER A 32 4.59 8.13 8.77
CA SER A 32 3.46 7.62 8.00
C SER A 32 2.33 8.66 7.86
N LYS A 33 2.00 9.38 8.93
CA LYS A 33 0.90 10.37 8.97
C LYS A 33 1.21 11.65 8.19
N THR A 34 2.50 11.94 7.94
CA THR A 34 2.95 13.18 7.28
C THR A 34 3.14 13.06 5.76
N VAL A 35 2.99 11.86 5.19
CA VAL A 35 3.20 11.58 3.76
C VAL A 35 1.92 11.21 3.02
N GLY A 36 1.95 11.44 1.71
CA GLY A 36 0.84 11.13 0.80
C GLY A 36 -0.05 12.33 0.46
N GLN A 37 -0.93 12.10 -0.51
CA GLN A 37 -1.93 13.07 -0.95
C GLN A 37 -3.10 13.14 0.05
N LYS A 38 -3.51 14.35 0.40
CA LYS A 38 -4.66 14.62 1.29
C LYS A 38 -5.54 15.74 0.72
N ASP A 39 -6.81 15.72 1.10
CA ASP A 39 -7.75 16.80 0.83
C ASP A 39 -7.86 17.68 2.07
N GLY A 40 -7.16 18.82 2.08
CA GLY A 40 -7.10 19.71 3.25
C GLY A 40 -6.34 19.11 4.44
N ASP A 41 -6.97 19.12 5.61
CA ASP A 41 -6.41 18.60 6.87
C ASP A 41 -6.76 17.14 7.15
N ASP A 42 -7.37 16.46 6.18
CA ASP A 42 -7.67 15.04 6.28
C ASP A 42 -6.42 14.15 6.29
N GLU A 43 -6.59 12.95 6.83
CA GLU A 43 -5.64 11.86 6.66
C GLU A 43 -5.40 11.56 5.17
N SER A 44 -4.13 11.27 4.83
CA SER A 44 -3.74 10.99 3.45
C SER A 44 -4.42 9.74 2.88
N ILE A 45 -4.68 9.77 1.57
CA ILE A 45 -5.29 8.66 0.83
C ILE A 45 -4.46 7.38 1.01
N GLY A 46 -3.13 7.49 1.03
CA GLY A 46 -2.24 6.36 1.23
C GLY A 46 -2.37 5.77 2.63
N HIS A 47 -2.39 6.62 3.67
CA HIS A 47 -2.55 6.15 5.05
C HIS A 47 -3.92 5.47 5.25
N LYS A 48 -5.00 6.06 4.69
CA LYS A 48 -6.35 5.46 4.67
C LYS A 48 -6.33 4.10 3.97
N SER A 49 -5.61 4.00 2.85
CA SER A 49 -5.43 2.76 2.08
C SER A 49 -4.69 1.69 2.89
N GLY A 50 -3.62 2.06 3.59
CA GLY A 50 -2.83 1.15 4.43
C GLY A 50 -3.68 0.44 5.48
N ARG A 51 -4.58 1.17 6.15
CA ARG A 51 -5.51 0.55 7.11
C ARG A 51 -6.44 -0.47 6.46
N TYR A 52 -6.87 -0.21 5.22
CA TYR A 52 -7.70 -1.16 4.50
C TYR A 52 -6.89 -2.38 4.04
N ILE A 53 -5.64 -2.20 3.61
CA ILE A 53 -4.72 -3.30 3.28
C ILE A 53 -4.53 -4.24 4.48
N ILE A 54 -4.38 -3.71 5.71
CA ILE A 54 -4.31 -4.53 6.93
C ILE A 54 -5.54 -5.43 7.06
N GLN A 55 -6.73 -4.92 6.79
CA GLN A 55 -7.96 -5.72 6.82
C GLN A 55 -7.96 -6.78 5.71
N LEU A 56 -7.52 -6.44 4.49
CA LEU A 56 -7.45 -7.38 3.37
C LEU A 56 -6.49 -8.53 3.64
N LEU A 57 -5.35 -8.27 4.29
CA LEU A 57 -4.36 -9.28 4.65
C LEU A 57 -4.86 -10.30 5.68
N GLN A 58 -5.95 -10.00 6.40
CA GLN A 58 -6.55 -10.88 7.41
C GLN A 58 -7.80 -11.63 6.89
N LYS A 59 -8.16 -11.44 5.63
CA LYS A 59 -9.37 -12.04 5.02
C LYS A 59 -8.99 -13.18 4.08
N ASP A 60 -9.84 -14.20 4.06
CA ASP A 60 -9.76 -15.32 3.12
C ASP A 60 -10.73 -15.18 1.93
N ASP A 61 -11.76 -14.32 2.06
CA ASP A 61 -12.77 -14.06 1.05
C ASP A 61 -12.88 -12.55 0.74
N TYR A 62 -13.03 -12.21 -0.54
CA TYR A 62 -13.03 -10.82 -1.03
C TYR A 62 -14.32 -10.45 -1.76
N THR A 63 -14.82 -9.26 -1.44
CA THR A 63 -15.91 -8.58 -2.13
C THR A 63 -15.40 -7.89 -3.40
N GLU A 64 -16.31 -7.44 -4.27
CA GLU A 64 -15.94 -6.63 -5.44
C GLU A 64 -15.22 -5.33 -5.06
N ASN A 65 -15.59 -4.72 -3.92
CA ASN A 65 -14.94 -3.53 -3.39
C ASN A 65 -13.50 -3.83 -2.94
N ASP A 66 -13.28 -4.97 -2.29
CA ASP A 66 -11.94 -5.42 -1.90
C ASP A 66 -11.06 -5.59 -3.15
N LEU A 67 -11.58 -6.26 -4.18
CA LEU A 67 -10.86 -6.48 -5.44
C LEU A 67 -10.58 -5.17 -6.20
N SER A 68 -11.51 -4.22 -6.17
CA SER A 68 -11.32 -2.87 -6.72
C SER A 68 -10.20 -2.13 -5.98
N HIS A 69 -10.16 -2.24 -4.65
CA HIS A 69 -9.11 -1.65 -3.84
C HIS A 69 -7.75 -2.30 -4.12
N MET A 70 -7.68 -3.63 -4.21
CA MET A 70 -6.45 -4.35 -4.59
C MET A 70 -5.88 -3.84 -5.92
N LYS A 71 -6.72 -3.66 -6.94
CA LYS A 71 -6.30 -3.08 -8.23
C LYS A 71 -5.72 -1.67 -8.09
N LYS A 72 -6.32 -0.85 -7.21
CA LYS A 72 -5.83 0.49 -6.90
C LYS A 72 -4.44 0.44 -6.25
N VAL A 73 -4.25 -0.47 -5.30
CA VAL A 73 -2.95 -0.69 -4.61
C VAL A 73 -1.89 -1.10 -5.62
N ILE A 74 -2.16 -2.13 -6.44
CA ILE A 74 -1.27 -2.61 -7.50
C ILE A 74 -0.86 -1.46 -8.44
N SER A 75 -1.84 -0.71 -8.94
CA SER A 75 -1.59 0.41 -9.86
C SER A 75 -0.76 1.52 -9.21
N TYR A 76 -0.99 1.80 -7.92
CA TYR A 76 -0.22 2.80 -7.19
C TYR A 76 1.23 2.36 -7.00
N VAL A 77 1.45 1.14 -6.47
CA VAL A 77 2.79 0.62 -6.18
C VAL A 77 3.63 0.55 -7.45
N HIS A 78 3.10 0.01 -8.56
CA HIS A 78 3.83 -0.06 -9.83
C HIS A 78 4.24 1.31 -10.35
N ARG A 79 3.29 2.25 -10.42
CA ARG A 79 3.57 3.60 -10.91
C ARG A 79 4.56 4.36 -10.03
N HIS A 80 4.42 4.24 -8.71
CA HIS A 80 5.25 5.01 -7.80
C HIS A 80 6.65 4.41 -7.66
N THR A 81 6.77 3.08 -7.74
CA THR A 81 8.08 2.39 -7.79
C THR A 81 8.87 2.80 -9.04
N ALA A 82 8.20 2.93 -10.19
CA ALA A 82 8.84 3.42 -11.43
C ALA A 82 9.36 4.88 -11.34
N GLN A 83 8.98 5.63 -10.30
CA GLN A 83 9.41 7.00 -10.02
C GLN A 83 10.52 7.06 -8.95
N GLN A 84 11.25 5.96 -8.74
CA GLN A 84 12.30 5.88 -7.74
C GLN A 84 13.31 7.04 -7.87
N PRO A 85 13.56 7.82 -6.80
CA PRO A 85 14.56 8.87 -6.83
C PRO A 85 15.97 8.26 -6.90
N SER A 86 16.93 9.04 -7.42
CA SER A 86 18.34 8.66 -7.35
C SER A 86 18.90 8.84 -5.94
N GLY A 87 19.91 8.04 -5.60
CA GLY A 87 20.60 8.11 -4.31
C GLY A 87 19.99 7.19 -3.25
N ASP A 88 20.29 7.50 -1.98
CA ASP A 88 19.76 6.77 -0.84
C ASP A 88 18.27 7.06 -0.65
N ILE A 89 17.48 6.00 -0.55
CA ILE A 89 16.03 6.03 -0.45
C ILE A 89 15.52 5.77 0.98
N GLU A 90 16.40 5.45 1.94
CA GLU A 90 16.04 4.93 3.26
C GLU A 90 15.07 5.85 4.00
N HIS A 91 15.33 7.15 4.02
CA HIS A 91 14.53 8.16 4.73
C HIS A 91 13.90 9.16 3.77
N THR A 92 13.17 8.66 2.77
CA THR A 92 12.53 9.50 1.75
C THR A 92 11.02 9.48 1.83
N ARG A 93 10.38 10.61 1.52
CA ARG A 93 8.92 10.69 1.37
C ARG A 93 8.39 9.70 0.33
N TRP A 94 9.19 9.37 -0.68
CA TRP A 94 8.87 8.36 -1.70
C TRP A 94 8.72 6.97 -1.08
N ARG A 95 9.74 6.49 -0.35
CA ARG A 95 9.70 5.20 0.35
C ARG A 95 8.56 5.18 1.36
N TYR A 96 8.45 6.22 2.17
CA TYR A 96 7.43 6.32 3.21
C TYR A 96 6.01 6.28 2.62
N SER A 97 5.80 6.91 1.47
CA SER A 97 4.53 6.82 0.75
C SER A 97 4.27 5.39 0.28
N LEU A 98 5.25 4.68 -0.30
CA LEU A 98 5.09 3.26 -0.67
C LEU A 98 4.76 2.37 0.54
N LYS A 99 5.38 2.63 1.69
CA LYS A 99 5.08 1.89 2.93
C LYS A 99 3.65 2.09 3.40
N ASN A 100 3.06 3.28 3.22
CA ASN A 100 1.62 3.49 3.50
C ASN A 100 0.72 2.60 2.62
N TRP A 101 1.24 2.12 1.48
CA TRP A 101 0.56 1.19 0.58
C TRP A 101 1.02 -0.27 0.74
N GLY A 102 1.69 -0.59 1.86
CA GLY A 102 2.13 -1.95 2.18
C GLY A 102 3.34 -2.46 1.40
N HIS A 103 4.04 -1.57 0.68
CA HIS A 103 5.26 -1.90 -0.06
C HIS A 103 6.47 -1.20 0.54
N ASP A 104 7.48 -1.95 0.98
CA ASP A 104 8.79 -1.41 1.36
C ASP A 104 9.83 -1.82 0.30
N PRO A 105 10.37 -0.86 -0.49
CA PRO A 105 11.41 -1.11 -1.47
C PRO A 105 12.75 -1.63 -0.90
N LEU A 106 12.95 -1.58 0.41
CA LEU A 106 14.15 -2.11 1.08
C LEU A 106 13.95 -3.52 1.68
N LYS A 107 12.88 -4.21 1.29
CA LYS A 107 12.61 -5.62 1.64
C LYS A 107 12.94 -6.57 0.50
#